data_AF-A0A926BLS6-F1
#
_entry.id   AF-A0A926BLS6-F1
#
_cell.length_a   1.000
_cell.length_b   1.000
_cell.length_c   1.000
_cell.angle_alpha   90.00
_cell.angle_beta   90.00
_cell.angle_gamma   90.00
#
_symmetry.space_group_name_H-M   'P 1'
#
loop_
_entity.id
_entity.type
_entity.pdbx_description
1 polymer ?
#
loop_
_entity_poly.entity_id
_entity_poly.type
_entity_poly.pdbx_seq_one_letter_code
_entity_poly.pdbx_strand_id
1 'polypeptide(L)'
;MENTLIYDPREEIIEDFLDGQLRASKWRELRVALQTRLDRAKEQLSALPATSSERGEIEERITELKTQVRALAEEEAITQFVEESVSNSLTRPRPFPAFDDGDYEEE
;
A
#
# COMPACT_ATOMS: atom_id res chain seq x y z
N MET A 1 -32.18 -4.14 4.16
CA MET A 1 -31.36 -3.50 3.12
C MET A 1 -30.40 -4.57 2.64
N GLU A 2 -30.72 -5.22 1.52
CA GLU A 2 -29.79 -6.15 0.87
C GLU A 2 -28.60 -5.32 0.37
N ASN A 3 -27.45 -5.49 1.02
CA ASN A 3 -26.22 -4.86 0.60
C ASN A 3 -25.71 -5.66 -0.59
N THR A 4 -26.15 -5.31 -1.79
CA THR A 4 -25.63 -5.88 -3.03
C THR A 4 -24.16 -5.47 -3.12
N LEU A 5 -23.27 -6.31 -2.61
CA LEU A 5 -21.83 -6.21 -2.86
C LEU A 5 -21.67 -6.29 -4.38
N ILE A 6 -21.44 -5.13 -4.99
CA ILE A 6 -21.06 -5.05 -6.39
C ILE A 6 -19.70 -5.74 -6.46
N TYR A 7 -19.71 -7.00 -6.90
CA TYR A 7 -18.51 -7.76 -7.16
C TYR A 7 -17.74 -7.03 -8.27
N ASP A 8 -16.56 -6.49 -7.93
CA ASP A 8 -15.62 -5.94 -8.90
C ASP A 8 -14.55 -7.00 -9.17
N PRO A 9 -14.54 -7.62 -10.37
CA PRO A 9 -13.54 -8.62 -10.74
C PRO A 9 -12.10 -8.12 -10.63
N ARG A 10 -11.88 -6.79 -10.60
CA ARG A 10 -10.55 -6.20 -10.41
C ARG A 10 -10.00 -6.45 -9.02
N GLU A 11 -10.85 -6.47 -8.00
CA GLU A 11 -10.41 -6.68 -6.62
C GLU A 11 -9.85 -8.10 -6.41
N GLU A 12 -10.48 -9.11 -7.02
CA GLU A 12 -9.99 -10.50 -6.98
C GLU A 12 -8.65 -10.64 -7.70
N ILE A 13 -8.49 -10.01 -8.86
CA ILE A 13 -7.20 -10.04 -9.61
C ILE A 13 -6.09 -9.34 -8.82
N ILE A 14 -6.40 -8.26 -8.11
CA ILE A 14 -5.42 -7.59 -7.25
C ILE A 14 -5.06 -8.47 -6.05
N GLU A 15 -6.03 -9.13 -5.41
CA GLU A 15 -5.75 -10.05 -4.31
C GLU A 15 -4.90 -11.26 -4.75
N ASP A 16 -5.22 -11.85 -5.89
CA ASP A 16 -4.44 -12.93 -6.49
C ASP A 16 -3.01 -12.47 -6.81
N PHE A 17 -2.85 -11.27 -7.38
CA PHE A 17 -1.53 -10.74 -7.72
C PHE A 17 -0.67 -10.47 -6.48
N LEU A 18 -1.30 -10.02 -5.39
CA LEU A 18 -0.59 -9.72 -4.15
C LEU A 18 -0.23 -10.98 -3.36
N ASP A 19 -0.76 -12.15 -3.69
CA ASP A 19 -0.38 -13.46 -3.12
C ASP A 19 -0.27 -13.44 -1.58
N GLY A 20 -1.31 -12.93 -0.92
CA GLY A 20 -1.37 -12.83 0.54
C GLY A 20 -0.58 -11.69 1.17
N GLN A 21 0.04 -10.80 0.37
CA GLN A 21 0.60 -9.54 0.86
C GLN A 21 -0.51 -8.54 1.24
N LEU A 22 -0.17 -7.62 2.14
CA LEU A 22 -1.10 -6.56 2.56
C LEU A 22 -1.38 -5.61 1.40
N ARG A 23 -2.63 -5.15 1.29
CA ARG A 23 -3.02 -4.04 0.41
C ARG A 23 -2.31 -2.74 0.83
N ALA A 24 -2.11 -1.83 -0.11
CA ALA A 24 -1.53 -0.51 0.14
C ALA A 24 -2.29 0.27 1.22
N SER A 25 -3.61 0.11 1.28
CA SER A 25 -4.46 0.68 2.32
C SER A 25 -4.10 0.19 3.73
N LYS A 26 -3.75 -1.10 3.88
CA LYS A 26 -3.32 -1.68 5.16
C LYS A 26 -1.92 -1.24 5.55
N TRP A 27 -1.00 -1.13 4.60
CA TRP A 27 0.30 -0.52 4.86
C TRP A 27 0.18 0.93 5.36
N ARG A 28 -0.72 1.71 4.75
CA ARG A 28 -1.04 3.07 5.18
C ARG A 28 -1.57 3.13 6.61
N GLU A 29 -2.51 2.25 6.97
CA GLU A 29 -3.04 2.17 8.34
C GLU A 29 -1.92 1.93 9.36
N LEU A 30 -1.04 0.96 9.09
CA LEU A 30 0.10 0.64 9.95
C LEU A 30 1.10 1.81 10.04
N ARG A 31 1.38 2.47 8.90
CA ARG A 31 2.24 3.65 8.86
C ARG A 31 1.69 4.80 9.70
N VAL A 32 0.39 5.10 9.59
CA VAL A 32 -0.25 6.17 10.36
C VAL A 32 -0.21 5.86 11.87
N ALA A 33 -0.41 4.59 12.24
CA ALA A 33 -0.29 4.17 13.64
C ALA A 33 1.13 4.36 14.19
N LEU A 34 2.17 3.99 13.42
CA LEU A 34 3.56 4.23 13.82
C LEU A 34 3.92 5.71 13.83
N GLN A 35 3.44 6.49 12.85
CA GLN A 35 3.63 7.93 12.80
C GLN A 35 3.05 8.61 14.05
N THR A 36 1.86 8.20 14.48
CA THR A 36 1.25 8.69 15.73
C THR A 36 2.13 8.41 16.95
N ARG A 37 2.74 7.22 17.02
CA ARG A 37 3.67 6.87 18.10
C ARG A 37 4.94 7.71 18.05
N LEU A 38 5.48 7.94 16.85
CA LEU A 38 6.63 8.80 16.61
C LEU A 38 6.36 10.23 17.09
N ASP A 39 5.20 10.79 16.76
CA ASP A 39 4.87 12.17 17.14
C ASP A 39 4.69 12.31 18.65
N ARG A 40 4.06 11.33 19.32
CA ARG A 40 4.02 11.27 20.79
C ARG A 40 5.42 11.20 21.42
N ALA A 41 6.33 10.41 20.86
CA ALA A 41 7.70 10.32 21.38
C ALA A 41 8.44 11.66 21.23
N LYS A 42 8.24 12.40 20.13
CA LYS A 42 8.80 13.75 19.96
C LYS A 42 8.23 14.74 20.97
N GLU A 43 6.92 14.68 21.23
CA GLU A 43 6.27 15.50 22.25
C GLU A 43 6.81 15.20 23.65
N GLN A 44 7.04 13.93 23.97
CA GLN A 44 7.69 13.55 25.24
C GLN A 44 9.10 14.13 25.34
N LEU A 45 9.91 14.01 24.28
CA LEU A 45 11.27 14.56 24.26
C LEU A 45 11.29 16.09 24.41
N SER A 46 10.33 16.80 23.80
CA SER A 46 10.26 18.26 23.89
C SER A 46 9.79 18.73 25.27
N ALA A 47 8.98 17.93 25.98
CA ALA A 47 8.55 18.21 27.34
C ALA A 47 9.62 17.91 28.40
N LEU A 48 10.61 17.06 28.10
CA LEU A 48 11.68 16.73 29.04
C LEU A 48 12.67 17.90 29.24
N PRO A 49 13.14 18.15 30.47
CA PRO A 49 14.26 19.05 30.73
C PRO A 49 15.52 18.61 29.98
N ALA A 50 16.32 19.55 29.49
CA ALA A 50 17.55 19.27 28.72
C ALA A 50 18.58 18.40 29.47
N THR A 51 18.53 18.41 30.80
CA THR A 51 19.43 17.62 31.67
C THR A 51 18.87 16.25 32.04
N SER A 52 17.68 15.87 31.56
CA SER A 52 17.10 14.56 31.86
C SER A 52 17.93 13.44 31.24
N SER A 53 18.26 12.43 32.04
CA SER A 53 18.96 11.22 31.59
C SER A 53 18.12 10.38 30.62
N GLU A 54 16.80 10.52 30.64
CA GLU A 54 15.86 9.77 29.80
C GLU A 54 15.81 10.27 28.35
N ARG A 55 16.40 11.45 28.06
CA ARG A 55 16.38 12.02 26.71
C ARG A 55 17.03 11.12 25.67
N GLY A 56 18.17 10.50 26.01
CA GLY A 56 18.90 9.63 25.09
C GLY A 56 18.06 8.44 24.64
N GLU A 57 17.38 7.78 25.59
CA GLU A 57 16.51 6.64 25.30
C GLU A 57 15.34 7.03 24.37
N ILE A 58 14.73 8.20 24.61
CA ILE A 58 13.64 8.70 23.76
C ILE A 58 14.16 9.10 22.37
N GLU A 59 15.34 9.68 22.25
CA GLU A 59 15.97 10.03 20.97
C GLU A 59 16.29 8.78 20.13
N GLU A 60 16.81 7.72 20.76
CA GLU A 60 17.01 6.42 20.13
C GLU A 60 15.67 5.84 19.63
N ARG A 61 14.64 5.87 20.48
CA ARG A 61 13.31 5.39 20.11
C ARG A 61 12.70 6.16 18.95
N ILE A 62 12.86 7.49 18.93
CA ILE A 62 12.43 8.35 17.82
C ILE A 62 13.15 7.95 16.53
N THR A 63 14.46 7.65 16.61
CA THR A 63 15.26 7.25 15.45
C THR A 63 14.78 5.91 14.89
N GLU A 64 14.52 4.93 15.75
CA GLU A 64 13.97 3.64 15.36
C GLU A 64 12.58 3.80 14.69
N LEU A 65 11.67 4.56 15.32
CA LEU A 65 10.33 4.80 14.79
C LEU A 65 10.35 5.52 13.44
N LYS A 66 11.28 6.47 13.23
CA LYS A 66 11.47 7.11 11.91
C LYS A 66 11.83 6.10 10.84
N THR A 67 12.76 5.19 11.14
CA THR A 67 13.18 4.14 10.21
C THR A 67 12.02 3.22 9.86
N GLN A 68 11.23 2.80 10.85
CA GLN A 68 10.07 1.93 10.63
C GLN A 68 8.97 2.63 9.81
N VAL A 69 8.66 3.90 10.12
CA VAL A 69 7.69 4.69 9.35
C VAL A 69 8.12 4.82 7.90
N ARG A 70 9.41 5.06 7.65
CA ARG A 70 9.95 5.15 6.30
C ARG A 70 9.82 3.81 5.56
N ALA A 71 10.18 2.70 6.19
CA ALA A 71 10.03 1.38 5.58
C ALA A 71 8.57 1.10 5.20
N LEU A 72 7.61 1.38 6.09
CA LEU A 72 6.19 1.21 5.77
C LEU A 72 5.71 2.16 4.65
N ALA A 73 6.29 3.35 4.53
CA ALA A 73 5.96 4.26 3.43
C ALA A 73 6.48 3.74 2.08
N GLU A 74 7.65 3.10 2.08
CA GLU A 74 8.22 2.46 0.91
C GLU A 74 7.36 1.25 0.48
N GLU A 75 6.97 0.38 1.42
CA GLU A 75 6.06 -0.74 1.14
C GLU A 75 4.69 -0.27 0.63
N GLU A 76 4.08 0.73 1.28
CA GLU A 76 2.82 1.32 0.82
C GLU A 76 2.92 1.81 -0.64
N ALA A 77 3.99 2.52 -0.97
CA ALA A 77 4.19 3.09 -2.31
C ALA A 77 4.39 1.99 -3.37
N ILE A 78 5.17 0.96 -3.04
CA ILE A 78 5.39 -0.19 -3.93
C ILE A 78 4.08 -0.92 -4.18
N THR A 79 3.35 -1.28 -3.12
CA THR A 79 2.07 -1.97 -3.26
C THR A 79 1.06 -1.11 -4.01
N GLN A 80 0.97 0.19 -3.72
CA GLN A 80 0.05 1.09 -4.42
C GLN A 80 0.37 1.14 -5.92
N PHE A 81 1.64 1.25 -6.29
CA PHE A 81 2.06 1.22 -7.69
C PHE A 81 1.66 -0.08 -8.40
N VAL A 82 1.79 -1.22 -7.72
CA VAL A 82 1.36 -2.52 -8.24
C VAL A 82 -0.15 -2.56 -8.45
N GLU A 83 -0.95 -2.18 -7.44
CA GLU A 83 -2.41 -2.17 -7.51
C GLU A 83 -2.92 -1.26 -8.65
N GLU A 84 -2.31 -0.07 -8.80
CA GLU A 84 -2.62 0.86 -9.89
C GLU A 84 -2.24 0.30 -11.27
N SER A 85 -1.11 -0.39 -11.37
CA SER A 85 -0.64 -1.01 -12.62
C SER A 85 -1.56 -2.14 -13.10
N VAL A 86 -2.03 -2.99 -12.18
CA VAL A 86 -3.02 -4.04 -12.46
C VAL A 86 -4.33 -3.41 -12.91
N SER A 87 -4.83 -2.41 -12.17
CA SER A 87 -6.08 -1.70 -12.49
C SER A 87 -6.06 -1.05 -13.88
N ASN A 88 -4.95 -0.41 -14.24
CA ASN A 88 -4.75 0.24 -15.54
C ASN A 88 -4.64 -0.78 -16.69
N SER A 89 -4.07 -1.96 -16.43
CA SER A 89 -3.95 -3.02 -17.42
C SER A 89 -5.31 -3.63 -17.78
N LEU A 90 -6.23 -3.71 -16.81
CA LEU A 90 -7.59 -4.23 -16.99
C LEU A 90 -8.55 -3.25 -17.69
N THR A 91 -8.20 -1.97 -17.77
CA THR A 91 -9.02 -0.93 -18.41
C THR A 91 -8.66 -0.67 -19.88
N ARG A 92 -7.59 -1.25 -20.40
CA ARG A 92 -7.16 -1.05 -21.79
C ARG A 92 -8.03 -1.90 -22.73
N PRO A 93 -8.85 -1.30 -23.62
CA PRO A 93 -9.57 -2.08 -24.62
C PRO A 93 -8.55 -2.80 -25.51
N ARG A 94 -8.73 -4.11 -25.74
CA ARG A 94 -7.89 -4.86 -26.68
C ARG A 94 -7.98 -4.16 -28.05
N PRO A 95 -6.87 -3.62 -28.60
CA PRO A 95 -6.94 -2.79 -29.80
C PRO A 95 -7.15 -3.59 -31.10
N PHE A 96 -7.31 -4.91 -31.04
CA PHE A 96 -7.52 -5.73 -32.23
C PHE A 96 -8.63 -6.76 -31.98
N PRO A 97 -9.65 -6.85 -32.86
CA PRO A 97 -10.43 -8.08 -32.92
C PRO A 97 -9.44 -9.22 -33.19
N ALA A 98 -9.58 -10.33 -32.46
CA ALA A 98 -8.99 -11.58 -32.94
C ALA A 98 -9.49 -11.74 -34.38
N PHE A 99 -8.58 -11.82 -35.34
CA PHE A 99 -8.96 -12.17 -36.69
C PHE A 99 -9.71 -13.49 -36.58
N ASP A 100 -11.00 -13.43 -36.92
CA ASP A 100 -11.82 -14.60 -37.15
C ASP A 100 -11.10 -15.37 -38.25
N ASP A 101 -10.61 -16.57 -37.92
CA ASP A 101 -9.97 -17.49 -38.85
C ASP A 101 -11.06 -18.02 -39.79
N GLY A 102 -11.64 -17.12 -40.59
CA GLY A 102 -12.65 -17.42 -41.58
C GLY A 102 -12.00 -18.16 -42.73
N ASP A 103 -12.29 -19.46 -42.78
CA ASP A 103 -12.23 -20.38 -43.91
C ASP A 103 -11.88 -19.72 -45.25
N TYR A 104 -10.63 -19.84 -45.69
CA TYR A 104 -10.30 -19.73 -47.10
C TYR A 104 -10.68 -21.06 -47.77
N GLU A 105 -11.87 -21.14 -48.35
CA GLU A 105 -12.16 -22.16 -49.35
C GLU A 105 -11.23 -21.92 -50.56
N GLU A 106 -10.30 -22.84 -50.79
CA GLU A 106 -9.52 -22.92 -52.03
C GLU A 106 -10.46 -23.35 -53.17
N GLU A 107 -10.79 -22.43 -54.09
CA GLU A 107 -11.28 -22.77 -55.43
C GLU A 107 -10.12 -23.00 -56.41
#